data_AF-K0TFE7-F1
#
_entry.id   AF-K0TFE7-F1
#
_cell.length_a   1.000
_cell.length_b   1.000
_cell.length_c   1.000
_cell.angle_alpha   90.00
_cell.angle_beta   90.00
_cell.angle_gamma   90.00
#
_symmetry.space_group_name_H-M   'P 1'
#
loop_
_entity.id
_entity.type
_entity.pdbx_description
1 polymer ?
#
loop_
_entity_poly.entity_id
_entity_poly.type
_entity_poly.pdbx_seq_one_letter_code
_entity_poly.pdbx_strand_id
1 'polypeptide(L)'
;TQGARIWMPPPAVMEVAMEQFNDDRLVSPHNLHVFAIPSLMTHLWRRRLSKAADILFTVPVGGHPGHFWATHQHEPLIVAIVFPLGFVDRYFGPWAVRGHDDIEHLVAELEQGFLYTSGKSRKPGDLPGLEASDDPYPRYINLEGDEDTDLLLTDKDRAKFRCGVDGGHLMGVPFECELCHFRNINRRDPIAGSIKDAQTLVAIRRANLDAMNAREHNTIRANFNQIRRDYDRANEMFTLNDPLPYLPRDDVGDSCGMQQALLVLASSLGKGRYAATKQVETTRKTVTGLTNAYGAAGMHYESDDRDEDEAKWERSPSATRASPLRLPFFKRFMKGLKLRTGVERRQNEALTSDMVNALDEMATRRWHATSDESEKERLEELMCYILIGFACGLRGEEVPLVALNSLLHFWEETRLSVDPHIMIGLFGRFKGEEGHRWHCLPISDETRSGIRVRPWLSLLLHRRVNVQGRRTGYLFCKTGRPSERASLSDYDADFIEFVQELHADRPDLFSRGTVLDYFSLRRSLRRGAILETTGRVSTTTIEAINRWRKKESARGLLPNLCMRQTYTQTRDIVAERLKYSKAL
;
A
#
# COMPACT_ATOMS: atom_id res chain seq x y z
N THR A 1 -49.51 -21.57 -30.47
CA THR A 1 -48.88 -21.08 -29.23
C THR A 1 -47.48 -20.59 -29.54
N GLN A 2 -47.23 -19.28 -29.39
CA GLN A 2 -45.89 -18.71 -29.53
C GLN A 2 -45.01 -19.12 -28.34
N GLY A 3 -43.78 -19.57 -28.61
CA GLY A 3 -42.80 -19.88 -27.56
C GLY A 3 -41.77 -20.93 -27.98
N ALA A 4 -40.56 -20.85 -27.43
CA ALA A 4 -39.52 -21.85 -27.66
C ALA A 4 -39.98 -23.26 -27.25
N ARG A 5 -39.57 -24.28 -28.00
CA ARG A 5 -39.87 -25.70 -27.77
C ARG A 5 -38.65 -26.40 -27.18
N ILE A 6 -38.83 -27.07 -26.05
CA ILE A 6 -37.81 -27.93 -25.45
C ILE A 6 -38.22 -29.39 -25.68
N TRP A 7 -37.34 -30.17 -26.31
CA TRP A 7 -37.55 -31.56 -26.66
C TRP A 7 -36.60 -32.44 -25.83
N MET A 8 -37.17 -33.27 -24.96
CA MET A 8 -36.45 -34.28 -24.17
C MET A 8 -37.06 -35.68 -24.38
N PRO A 9 -37.21 -36.17 -25.62
CA PRO A 9 -37.86 -37.45 -25.88
C PRO A 9 -37.00 -38.63 -25.39
N PRO A 10 -37.60 -39.68 -24.79
CA PRO A 10 -36.89 -40.94 -24.58
C PRO A 10 -36.53 -41.60 -25.92
N PRO A 11 -35.49 -42.45 -25.99
CA PRO A 11 -35.03 -43.05 -27.24
C PRO A 11 -36.11 -43.77 -28.06
N ALA A 12 -37.12 -44.33 -27.39
CA ALA A 12 -38.19 -45.10 -28.02
C ALA A 12 -39.20 -44.26 -28.84
N VAL A 13 -39.31 -42.94 -28.60
CA VAL A 13 -40.33 -42.08 -29.24
C VAL A 13 -39.73 -41.02 -30.16
N MET A 14 -38.43 -41.12 -30.46
CA MET A 14 -37.70 -40.10 -31.22
C MET A 14 -38.23 -39.94 -32.66
N GLU A 15 -38.74 -40.99 -33.30
CA GLU A 15 -39.37 -40.91 -34.63
C GLU A 15 -40.57 -39.97 -34.62
N VAL A 16 -41.51 -40.24 -33.71
CA VAL A 16 -42.71 -39.43 -33.52
C VAL A 16 -42.34 -38.00 -33.11
N ALA A 17 -41.31 -37.83 -32.28
CA ALA A 17 -40.83 -36.51 -31.88
C ALA A 17 -40.23 -35.72 -33.07
N MET A 18 -39.51 -36.38 -33.97
CA MET A 18 -38.96 -35.75 -35.18
C MET A 18 -40.05 -35.42 -36.21
N GLU A 19 -41.08 -36.25 -36.34
CA GLU A 19 -42.27 -35.96 -37.15
C GLU A 19 -43.00 -34.73 -36.60
N GLN A 20 -43.30 -34.73 -35.30
CA GLN A 20 -43.94 -33.60 -34.63
C GLN A 20 -43.11 -32.32 -34.69
N PHE A 21 -41.78 -32.43 -34.62
CA PHE A 21 -40.86 -31.32 -34.82
C PHE A 21 -40.95 -30.77 -36.24
N ASN A 22 -40.93 -31.63 -37.27
CA ASN A 22 -41.02 -31.19 -38.66
C ASN A 22 -42.38 -30.50 -38.91
N ASP A 23 -43.46 -31.05 -38.37
CA ASP A 23 -44.79 -30.45 -38.47
C ASP A 23 -44.87 -29.09 -37.76
N ASP A 24 -44.37 -28.99 -36.51
CA ASP A 24 -44.37 -27.71 -35.76
C ASP A 24 -43.43 -26.69 -36.41
N ARG A 25 -42.32 -27.12 -37.02
CA ARG A 25 -41.40 -26.25 -37.78
C ARG A 25 -42.05 -25.69 -39.05
N LEU A 26 -42.92 -26.46 -39.71
CA LEU A 26 -43.69 -26.01 -40.88
C LEU A 26 -44.84 -25.07 -40.47
N VAL A 27 -45.57 -25.40 -39.40
CA VAL A 27 -46.73 -24.64 -38.93
C VAL A 27 -46.31 -23.35 -38.21
N SER A 28 -45.22 -23.41 -37.44
CA SER A 28 -44.72 -22.33 -36.59
C SER A 28 -43.22 -22.07 -36.81
N PRO A 29 -42.82 -21.59 -38.01
CA PRO A 29 -41.42 -21.40 -38.39
C PRO A 29 -40.65 -20.43 -37.49
N HIS A 30 -41.35 -19.57 -36.75
CA HIS A 30 -40.79 -18.56 -35.87
C HIS A 30 -40.38 -19.09 -34.48
N ASN A 31 -40.62 -20.36 -34.18
CA ASN A 31 -40.27 -20.94 -32.90
C ASN A 31 -38.82 -21.45 -32.90
N LEU A 32 -38.13 -21.22 -31.78
CA LEU A 32 -36.85 -21.85 -31.46
C LEU A 32 -37.11 -23.29 -30.99
N HIS A 33 -36.35 -24.27 -31.46
CA HIS A 33 -36.41 -25.64 -30.96
C HIS A 33 -35.07 -26.04 -30.33
N VAL A 34 -35.12 -26.55 -29.10
CA VAL A 34 -33.96 -27.03 -28.35
C VAL A 34 -34.18 -28.50 -28.02
N PHE A 35 -33.29 -29.38 -28.49
CA PHE A 35 -33.25 -30.79 -28.11
C PHE A 35 -32.18 -30.98 -27.04
N ALA A 36 -32.52 -31.68 -25.96
CA ALA A 36 -31.59 -32.14 -24.94
C ALA A 36 -31.81 -33.64 -24.74
N ILE A 37 -30.92 -34.47 -25.31
CA ILE A 37 -31.10 -35.92 -25.36
C ILE A 37 -29.82 -36.68 -24.99
N PRO A 38 -29.89 -37.81 -24.26
CA PRO A 38 -28.72 -38.63 -23.96
C PRO A 38 -28.06 -39.20 -25.22
N SER A 39 -26.75 -39.44 -25.15
CA SER A 39 -25.96 -39.96 -26.27
C SER A 39 -26.43 -41.33 -26.76
N LEU A 40 -26.99 -42.20 -25.90
CA LEU A 40 -27.42 -43.58 -26.19
C LEU A 40 -28.38 -43.77 -27.41
N MET A 41 -28.82 -42.68 -28.05
CA MET A 41 -29.54 -42.68 -29.32
C MET A 41 -28.79 -43.39 -30.45
N THR A 42 -29.53 -44.13 -31.28
CA THR A 42 -28.97 -44.80 -32.47
C THR A 42 -28.26 -43.83 -33.41
N HIS A 43 -27.25 -44.31 -34.13
CA HIS A 43 -26.48 -43.52 -35.09
C HIS A 43 -27.36 -42.87 -36.18
N LEU A 44 -28.47 -43.50 -36.57
CA LEU A 44 -29.43 -42.94 -37.53
C LEU A 44 -30.11 -41.66 -37.00
N TRP A 45 -30.40 -41.62 -35.69
CA TRP A 45 -31.02 -40.47 -35.04
C TRP A 45 -30.09 -39.27 -34.95
N ARG A 46 -28.86 -39.51 -34.49
CA ARG A 46 -27.83 -38.45 -34.43
C ARG A 46 -27.59 -37.82 -35.81
N ARG A 47 -27.61 -38.62 -36.88
CA ARG A 47 -27.47 -38.16 -38.26
C ARG A 47 -28.66 -37.32 -38.75
N ARG A 48 -29.90 -37.62 -38.32
CA ARG A 48 -31.08 -36.82 -38.70
C ARG A 48 -31.12 -35.50 -37.93
N LEU A 49 -30.87 -35.53 -36.62
CA LEU A 49 -30.83 -34.34 -35.78
C LEU A 49 -29.69 -33.40 -36.18
N SER A 50 -28.49 -33.93 -36.45
CA SER A 50 -27.37 -33.12 -36.92
C SER A 50 -27.60 -32.47 -38.28
N LYS A 51 -28.48 -33.04 -39.11
CA LYS A 51 -28.89 -32.41 -40.37
C LYS A 51 -29.83 -31.23 -40.16
N ALA A 52 -30.68 -31.29 -39.14
CA ALA A 52 -31.73 -30.31 -38.89
C ALA A 52 -31.30 -29.16 -37.98
N ALA A 53 -30.29 -29.38 -37.12
CA ALA A 53 -29.80 -28.43 -36.13
C ALA A 53 -28.85 -27.39 -36.70
N ASP A 54 -28.96 -26.17 -36.19
CA ASP A 54 -28.05 -25.06 -36.47
C ASP A 54 -26.80 -25.12 -35.57
N ILE A 55 -27.02 -25.43 -34.29
CA ILE A 55 -25.97 -25.65 -33.29
C ILE A 55 -26.14 -27.07 -32.76
N LEU A 56 -25.06 -27.82 -32.68
CA LEU A 56 -25.02 -29.15 -32.09
C LEU A 56 -23.71 -29.29 -31.29
N PHE A 57 -23.80 -29.56 -29.99
CA PHE A 57 -22.65 -29.81 -29.14
C PHE A 57 -22.95 -30.91 -28.12
N THR A 58 -21.89 -31.48 -27.54
CA THR A 58 -21.98 -32.56 -26.56
C THR A 58 -21.50 -32.09 -25.20
N VAL A 59 -22.29 -32.35 -24.16
CA VAL A 59 -21.95 -32.10 -22.75
C VAL A 59 -21.51 -33.43 -22.12
N PRO A 60 -20.27 -33.53 -21.61
CA PRO A 60 -19.75 -34.78 -21.04
C PRO A 60 -20.40 -35.09 -19.68
N VAL A 61 -20.21 -36.33 -19.23
CA VAL A 61 -20.72 -36.81 -17.94
C VAL A 61 -19.79 -36.34 -16.82
N GLY A 62 -20.30 -35.50 -15.90
CA GLY A 62 -19.77 -35.34 -14.55
C GLY A 62 -18.34 -34.79 -14.37
N GLY A 63 -18.03 -33.61 -14.92
CA GLY A 63 -16.68 -33.00 -14.82
C GLY A 63 -16.33 -32.27 -13.51
N HIS A 64 -17.29 -31.83 -12.68
CA HIS A 64 -17.04 -31.16 -11.38
C HIS A 64 -18.28 -31.16 -10.44
N PRO A 65 -18.13 -30.85 -9.13
CA PRO A 65 -19.27 -30.61 -8.24
C PRO A 65 -20.10 -29.41 -8.75
N GLY A 66 -21.41 -29.58 -8.96
CA GLY A 66 -22.29 -28.56 -9.55
C GLY A 66 -22.42 -28.61 -11.08
N HIS A 67 -21.84 -29.62 -11.74
CA HIS A 67 -22.09 -29.87 -13.17
C HIS A 67 -23.56 -30.33 -13.34
N PHE A 68 -24.34 -29.65 -14.19
CA PHE A 68 -25.78 -29.94 -14.32
C PHE A 68 -26.06 -31.34 -14.89
N TRP A 69 -25.10 -31.91 -15.62
CA TRP A 69 -25.16 -33.28 -16.13
C TRP A 69 -24.25 -34.20 -15.31
N ALA A 70 -24.78 -34.72 -14.21
CA ALA A 70 -24.00 -35.41 -13.17
C ALA A 70 -23.49 -36.79 -13.60
N THR A 71 -22.52 -37.34 -12.86
CA THR A 71 -21.94 -38.68 -13.11
C THR A 71 -22.95 -39.82 -13.13
N HIS A 72 -24.05 -39.72 -12.38
CA HIS A 72 -25.13 -40.71 -12.35
C HIS A 72 -26.05 -40.66 -13.59
N GLN A 73 -25.85 -39.72 -14.52
CA GLN A 73 -26.58 -39.71 -15.80
C GLN A 73 -26.00 -40.71 -16.81
N HIS A 74 -24.83 -41.30 -16.51
CA HIS A 74 -24.15 -42.40 -17.22
C HIS A 74 -23.72 -42.14 -18.68
N GLU A 75 -24.39 -41.26 -19.42
CA GLU A 75 -24.18 -41.02 -20.85
C GLU A 75 -24.09 -39.51 -21.14
N PRO A 76 -23.22 -39.03 -22.05
CA PRO A 76 -23.16 -37.61 -22.41
C PRO A 76 -24.51 -37.06 -22.89
N LEU A 77 -24.76 -35.77 -22.68
CA LEU A 77 -25.96 -35.10 -23.18
C LEU A 77 -25.64 -34.43 -24.52
N ILE A 78 -26.43 -34.71 -25.54
CA ILE A 78 -26.40 -34.01 -26.82
C ILE A 78 -27.40 -32.86 -26.75
N VAL A 79 -26.93 -31.64 -27.01
CA VAL A 79 -27.77 -30.46 -27.11
C VAL A 79 -27.78 -29.99 -28.57
N ALA A 80 -28.98 -29.86 -29.14
CA ALA A 80 -29.17 -29.36 -30.49
C ALA A 80 -30.13 -28.18 -30.50
N ILE A 81 -29.77 -27.09 -31.17
CA ILE A 81 -30.59 -25.89 -31.27
C ILE A 81 -30.92 -25.66 -32.75
N VAL A 82 -32.21 -25.46 -33.03
CA VAL A 82 -32.74 -25.07 -34.33
C VAL A 82 -33.35 -23.68 -34.17
N PHE A 83 -32.77 -22.69 -34.83
CA PHE A 83 -33.24 -21.32 -34.77
C PHE A 83 -34.52 -21.12 -35.58
N PRO A 84 -35.32 -20.10 -35.23
CA PRO A 84 -36.44 -19.66 -36.05
C PRO A 84 -36.06 -19.42 -37.50
N LEU A 85 -36.92 -19.86 -38.43
CA LEU A 85 -36.90 -19.42 -39.82
C LEU A 85 -37.42 -17.98 -39.87
N GLY A 86 -36.52 -17.01 -39.72
CA GLY A 86 -36.84 -15.59 -39.66
C GLY A 86 -35.91 -14.74 -40.51
N PHE A 87 -36.47 -13.67 -41.09
CA PHE A 87 -35.71 -12.64 -41.80
C PHE A 87 -35.13 -11.66 -40.78
N VAL A 88 -33.82 -11.42 -40.83
CA VAL A 88 -33.12 -10.40 -40.04
C VAL A 88 -32.50 -9.42 -41.03
N ASP A 89 -32.44 -8.12 -40.74
CA ASP A 89 -31.99 -7.08 -41.70
C ASP A 89 -30.56 -7.30 -42.26
N ARG A 90 -29.75 -8.18 -41.66
CA ARG A 90 -28.42 -8.59 -42.14
C ARG A 90 -28.40 -9.93 -42.89
N TYR A 91 -29.56 -10.53 -43.16
CA TYR A 91 -29.68 -11.91 -43.65
C TYR A 91 -30.72 -12.02 -44.79
N PHE A 92 -30.27 -12.31 -46.01
CA PHE A 92 -31.12 -12.53 -47.19
C PHE A 92 -31.37 -14.03 -47.41
N GLY A 93 -32.55 -14.50 -47.00
CA GLY A 93 -33.10 -15.79 -47.44
C GLY A 93 -33.46 -16.77 -46.31
N PRO A 94 -34.21 -17.84 -46.59
CA PRO A 94 -34.81 -18.67 -45.55
C PRO A 94 -33.98 -19.93 -45.26
N TRP A 95 -32.75 -19.88 -44.74
CA TRP A 95 -32.00 -21.11 -44.48
C TRP A 95 -31.16 -21.10 -43.20
N ALA A 96 -30.86 -22.30 -42.71
CA ALA A 96 -30.13 -22.60 -41.48
C ALA A 96 -28.82 -21.80 -41.35
N VAL A 97 -28.49 -21.33 -40.14
CA VAL A 97 -27.20 -20.64 -39.84
C VAL A 97 -26.03 -21.62 -39.65
N ARG A 98 -26.32 -22.91 -39.79
CA ARG A 98 -25.36 -24.00 -39.75
C ARG A 98 -24.20 -23.79 -40.73
N GLY A 99 -22.98 -23.90 -40.23
CA GLY A 99 -21.74 -23.82 -41.04
C GLY A 99 -21.24 -22.41 -41.30
N HIS A 100 -21.81 -21.39 -40.65
CA HIS A 100 -21.25 -20.04 -40.61
C HIS A 100 -20.11 -19.97 -39.60
N ASP A 101 -19.02 -19.26 -39.91
CA ASP A 101 -17.82 -19.15 -39.06
C ASP A 101 -18.15 -18.74 -37.62
N ASP A 102 -19.05 -17.76 -37.44
CA ASP A 102 -19.50 -17.31 -36.11
C ASP A 102 -20.22 -18.43 -35.31
N ILE A 103 -20.98 -19.28 -36.00
CA ILE A 103 -21.70 -20.41 -35.38
C ILE A 103 -20.74 -21.56 -35.09
N GLU A 104 -19.78 -21.83 -35.96
CA GLU A 104 -18.73 -22.82 -35.71
C GLU A 104 -17.83 -22.39 -34.53
N HIS A 105 -17.52 -21.09 -34.43
CA HIS A 105 -16.81 -20.53 -33.29
C HIS A 105 -17.60 -20.69 -31.98
N LEU A 106 -18.90 -20.38 -32.01
CA LEU A 106 -19.78 -20.54 -30.85
C LEU A 106 -19.93 -22.02 -30.43
N VAL A 107 -20.06 -22.94 -31.39
CA VAL A 107 -20.07 -24.40 -31.11
C VAL A 107 -18.76 -24.82 -30.45
N ALA A 108 -17.62 -24.36 -30.97
CA ALA A 108 -16.31 -24.67 -30.39
C ALA A 108 -16.14 -24.06 -28.98
N GLU A 109 -16.65 -22.86 -28.72
CA GLU A 109 -16.64 -22.22 -27.40
C GLU A 109 -17.53 -22.99 -26.41
N LEU A 110 -18.73 -23.41 -26.82
CA LEU A 110 -19.64 -24.21 -26.02
C LEU A 110 -19.01 -25.57 -25.69
N GLU A 111 -18.48 -26.27 -26.69
CA GLU A 111 -17.76 -27.54 -26.48
C GLU A 111 -16.58 -27.34 -25.53
N GLN A 112 -15.75 -26.29 -25.71
CA GLN A 112 -14.64 -25.99 -24.80
C GLN A 112 -15.11 -25.67 -23.38
N GLY A 113 -16.22 -24.94 -23.22
CA GLY A 113 -16.83 -24.61 -21.93
C GLY A 113 -17.28 -25.85 -21.16
N PHE A 114 -17.66 -26.92 -21.85
CA PHE A 114 -18.10 -28.19 -21.26
C PHE A 114 -17.01 -29.29 -21.24
N LEU A 115 -15.93 -29.16 -22.03
CA LEU A 115 -14.80 -30.10 -22.10
C LEU A 115 -13.76 -29.93 -20.97
N TYR A 116 -14.10 -29.22 -19.89
CA TYR A 116 -13.28 -29.23 -18.68
C TYR A 116 -13.03 -30.69 -18.27
N THR A 117 -11.77 -31.12 -18.44
CA THR A 117 -11.21 -32.47 -18.20
C THR A 117 -11.20 -33.48 -19.37
N SER A 118 -10.66 -33.12 -20.53
CA SER A 118 -9.83 -34.09 -21.29
C SER A 118 -8.39 -33.58 -21.48
N GLY A 119 -7.54 -33.92 -20.50
CA GLY A 119 -6.15 -34.34 -20.70
C GLY A 119 -5.16 -33.53 -21.56
N LYS A 120 -5.42 -32.28 -21.97
CA LYS A 120 -4.39 -31.42 -22.60
C LYS A 120 -4.11 -30.21 -21.73
N SER A 121 -2.87 -30.16 -21.26
CA SER A 121 -2.36 -29.16 -20.33
C SER A 121 -2.60 -27.74 -20.87
N ARG A 122 -3.45 -26.97 -20.20
CA ARG A 122 -3.30 -25.52 -20.23
C ARG A 122 -1.99 -25.19 -19.51
N LYS A 123 -1.21 -24.24 -20.04
CA LYS A 123 -0.01 -23.77 -19.34
C LYS A 123 -0.44 -23.30 -17.94
N PRO A 124 0.34 -23.56 -16.87
CA PRO A 124 -0.02 -23.25 -15.48
C PRO A 124 -0.06 -21.74 -15.14
N GLY A 125 -0.68 -20.92 -15.98
CA GLY A 125 -0.95 -19.48 -15.77
C GLY A 125 -2.37 -19.05 -16.17
N ASP A 126 -3.17 -19.94 -16.77
CA ASP A 126 -4.54 -19.62 -17.26
C ASP A 126 -5.66 -20.05 -16.30
N LEU A 127 -5.32 -20.59 -15.12
CA LEU A 127 -6.31 -21.00 -14.12
C LEU A 127 -6.75 -19.79 -13.28
N PRO A 128 -8.07 -19.58 -13.06
CA PRO A 128 -8.55 -18.59 -12.10
C PRO A 128 -7.92 -18.82 -10.72
N GLY A 129 -7.37 -17.77 -10.11
CA GLY A 129 -6.70 -17.88 -8.82
C GLY A 129 -5.25 -18.38 -8.88
N LEU A 130 -4.67 -18.55 -10.06
CA LEU A 130 -3.22 -18.74 -10.23
C LEU A 130 -2.63 -17.53 -10.95
N GLU A 131 -1.54 -17.00 -10.45
CA GLU A 131 -0.81 -15.87 -11.00
C GLU A 131 -0.57 -16.03 -12.52
N ALA A 132 -0.70 -14.93 -13.25
CA ALA A 132 -0.43 -14.91 -14.67
C ALA A 132 1.07 -15.13 -14.94
N SER A 133 1.42 -15.84 -16.01
CA SER A 133 2.82 -16.12 -16.34
C SER A 133 3.66 -14.86 -16.60
N ASP A 134 3.01 -13.76 -16.96
CA ASP A 134 3.58 -12.45 -17.27
C ASP A 134 3.30 -11.41 -16.16
N ASP A 135 2.97 -11.82 -14.94
CA ASP A 135 2.73 -10.92 -13.80
C ASP A 135 3.97 -10.02 -13.55
N PRO A 136 3.88 -8.69 -13.79
CA PRO A 136 5.02 -7.78 -13.70
C PRO A 136 5.24 -7.23 -12.28
N TYR A 137 4.38 -7.59 -11.32
CA TYR A 137 4.35 -6.92 -10.03
C TYR A 137 5.43 -7.43 -9.09
N PRO A 138 6.12 -6.52 -8.38
CA PRO A 138 7.26 -6.89 -7.57
C PRO A 138 6.84 -7.76 -6.40
N ARG A 139 7.74 -8.68 -6.07
CA ARG A 139 7.75 -9.47 -4.86
C ARG A 139 9.04 -9.19 -4.13
N TYR A 140 8.99 -9.26 -2.81
CA TYR A 140 10.23 -9.19 -2.06
C TYR A 140 11.13 -10.36 -2.45
N ILE A 141 12.33 -10.05 -2.94
CA ILE A 141 13.39 -11.02 -3.16
C ILE A 141 14.31 -10.83 -1.97
N ASN A 142 14.33 -11.80 -1.07
CA ASN A 142 15.30 -11.85 0.00
C ASN A 142 16.68 -11.92 -0.68
N LEU A 143 17.48 -10.86 -0.61
CA LEU A 143 18.91 -10.96 -0.83
C LEU A 143 19.44 -11.59 0.45
N GLU A 144 20.06 -12.76 0.34
CA GLU A 144 20.65 -13.45 1.48
C GLU A 144 21.55 -12.48 2.26
N GLY A 145 21.21 -12.20 3.53
CA GLY A 145 22.07 -11.43 4.44
C GLY A 145 21.61 -10.04 4.88
N ASP A 146 20.45 -9.52 4.46
CA ASP A 146 19.96 -8.22 4.95
C ASP A 146 19.30 -8.32 6.33
N GLU A 147 20.06 -8.02 7.39
CA GLU A 147 19.58 -7.93 8.79
C GLU A 147 18.58 -6.77 9.01
N ASP A 148 18.40 -5.87 8.03
CA ASP A 148 17.60 -4.64 8.12
C ASP A 148 16.09 -4.81 7.78
N THR A 149 15.58 -6.06 7.72
CA THR A 149 14.20 -6.32 7.26
C THR A 149 13.31 -6.95 8.35
N ASP A 150 12.25 -6.23 8.76
CA ASP A 150 11.27 -6.69 9.77
C ASP A 150 10.33 -7.82 9.27
N LEU A 151 10.35 -8.15 7.98
CA LEU A 151 9.45 -9.12 7.34
C LEU A 151 10.24 -10.07 6.43
N LEU A 152 10.85 -11.09 7.04
CA LEU A 152 11.48 -12.18 6.31
C LEU A 152 10.39 -13.10 5.73
N LEU A 153 10.22 -13.08 4.41
CA LEU A 153 9.38 -14.06 3.71
C LEU A 153 10.23 -15.31 3.44
N THR A 154 9.81 -16.46 3.95
CA THR A 154 10.42 -17.75 3.55
C THR A 154 10.08 -18.06 2.09
N ASP A 155 10.79 -18.98 1.45
CA ASP A 155 10.45 -19.41 0.08
C ASP A 155 9.04 -20.02 -0.03
N LYS A 156 8.57 -20.65 1.06
CA LYS A 156 7.17 -21.09 1.18
C LYS A 156 6.20 -19.91 1.16
N ASP A 157 6.54 -18.80 1.81
CA ASP A 157 5.76 -17.56 1.77
C ASP A 157 5.80 -16.89 0.40
N ARG A 158 6.88 -17.06 -0.38
CA ARG A 158 6.93 -16.51 -1.75
C ARG A 158 5.95 -17.21 -2.69
N ALA A 159 5.85 -18.53 -2.60
CA ALA A 159 4.89 -19.31 -3.39
C ALA A 159 3.43 -18.98 -3.01
N LYS A 160 3.20 -18.64 -1.74
CA LYS A 160 1.89 -18.24 -1.18
C LYS A 160 1.20 -17.16 -2.01
N PHE A 161 1.93 -16.14 -2.48
CA PHE A 161 1.36 -15.01 -3.22
C PHE A 161 1.09 -15.30 -4.70
N ARG A 162 1.48 -16.47 -5.21
CA ARG A 162 1.26 -16.91 -6.60
C ARG A 162 -0.11 -17.53 -6.82
N CYS A 163 -0.80 -17.93 -5.75
CA CYS A 163 -2.11 -18.56 -5.89
C CYS A 163 -3.08 -18.07 -4.81
N GLY A 164 -4.36 -18.21 -5.11
CA GLY A 164 -5.44 -18.07 -4.15
C GLY A 164 -5.46 -19.25 -3.19
N VAL A 165 -6.17 -19.06 -2.08
CA VAL A 165 -6.40 -20.11 -1.09
C VAL A 165 -7.81 -20.60 -1.25
N ASP A 166 -8.01 -21.91 -1.16
CA ASP A 166 -9.35 -22.46 -1.06
C ASP A 166 -10.10 -21.86 0.14
N GLY A 167 -11.36 -21.48 -0.07
CA GLY A 167 -12.17 -20.70 0.86
C GLY A 167 -11.85 -19.19 0.92
N GLY A 168 -10.74 -18.71 0.33
CA GLY A 168 -10.33 -17.30 0.41
C GLY A 168 -11.34 -16.31 -0.17
N HIS A 169 -12.08 -16.72 -1.19
CA HIS A 169 -13.16 -15.96 -1.83
C HIS A 169 -14.37 -15.74 -0.90
N LEU A 170 -14.51 -16.51 0.18
CA LEU A 170 -15.62 -16.40 1.14
C LEU A 170 -15.26 -15.63 2.41
N MET A 171 -14.00 -15.23 2.56
CA MET A 171 -13.50 -14.78 3.86
C MET A 171 -13.82 -13.32 4.19
N GLY A 172 -14.95 -12.74 3.77
CA GLY A 172 -15.38 -11.39 4.21
C GLY A 172 -14.81 -10.22 3.41
N VAL A 173 -14.55 -10.43 2.11
CA VAL A 173 -14.47 -9.36 1.11
C VAL A 173 -15.34 -9.73 -0.08
N PRO A 174 -15.99 -8.78 -0.77
CA PRO A 174 -16.67 -9.05 -2.02
C PRO A 174 -15.64 -9.56 -3.02
N PHE A 175 -15.74 -10.83 -3.40
CA PHE A 175 -14.90 -11.43 -4.42
C PHE A 175 -15.70 -11.58 -5.70
N GLU A 176 -15.10 -11.18 -6.81
CA GLU A 176 -15.60 -11.49 -8.13
C GLU A 176 -14.46 -12.05 -9.00
N CYS A 177 -14.81 -12.81 -10.04
CA CYS A 177 -13.81 -13.31 -10.97
C CYS A 177 -13.20 -12.15 -11.79
N GLU A 178 -12.11 -12.43 -12.48
CA GLU A 178 -11.38 -11.42 -13.26
C GLU A 178 -12.26 -10.76 -14.33
N LEU A 179 -13.11 -11.57 -14.99
CA LEU A 179 -14.04 -11.10 -16.02
C LEU A 179 -15.13 -10.20 -15.43
N CYS A 180 -15.71 -10.57 -14.28
CA CYS A 180 -16.71 -9.77 -13.59
C CYS A 180 -16.13 -8.43 -13.15
N HIS A 181 -14.95 -8.42 -12.51
CA HIS A 181 -14.26 -7.17 -12.17
C HIS A 181 -13.96 -6.33 -13.42
N PHE A 182 -13.53 -6.95 -14.52
CA PHE A 182 -13.28 -6.23 -15.77
C PHE A 182 -14.55 -5.56 -16.29
N ARG A 183 -15.67 -6.29 -16.34
CA ARG A 183 -16.98 -5.78 -16.75
C ARG A 183 -17.47 -4.67 -15.82
N ASN A 184 -17.27 -4.81 -14.51
CA ASN A 184 -17.66 -3.82 -13.52
C ASN A 184 -16.97 -2.47 -13.71
N ILE A 185 -15.67 -2.50 -14.03
CA ILE A 185 -14.88 -1.27 -14.17
C ILE A 185 -14.90 -0.70 -15.61
N ASN A 186 -15.11 -1.53 -16.64
CA ASN A 186 -15.07 -1.11 -18.05
C ASN A 186 -16.43 -1.07 -18.74
N ARG A 187 -17.48 -1.66 -18.15
CA ARG A 187 -18.85 -1.77 -18.73
C ARG A 187 -18.92 -2.50 -20.06
N ARG A 188 -17.95 -3.38 -20.33
CA ARG A 188 -17.85 -4.19 -21.54
C ARG A 188 -17.02 -5.46 -21.28
N ASP A 189 -17.03 -6.37 -22.23
CA ASP A 189 -16.11 -7.49 -22.29
C ASP A 189 -14.69 -7.09 -22.69
N PRO A 190 -13.66 -7.85 -22.26
CA PRO A 190 -12.30 -7.67 -22.73
C PRO A 190 -12.21 -8.02 -24.21
N ILE A 191 -11.49 -7.19 -24.97
CA ILE A 191 -11.30 -7.39 -26.40
C ILE A 191 -10.11 -8.33 -26.62
N ALA A 192 -10.34 -9.43 -27.33
CA ALA A 192 -9.28 -10.36 -27.69
C ALA A 192 -8.17 -9.63 -28.49
N GLY A 193 -6.92 -9.85 -28.12
CA GLY A 193 -5.76 -9.19 -28.73
C GLY A 193 -5.45 -7.78 -28.21
N SER A 194 -6.31 -7.17 -27.38
CA SER A 194 -6.01 -5.90 -26.73
C SER A 194 -4.97 -6.08 -25.61
N ILE A 195 -3.77 -5.54 -25.82
CA ILE A 195 -2.69 -5.56 -24.82
C ILE A 195 -3.14 -4.89 -23.51
N LYS A 196 -3.88 -3.78 -23.61
CA LYS A 196 -4.36 -3.03 -22.44
C LYS A 196 -5.38 -3.83 -21.63
N ASP A 197 -6.27 -4.55 -22.31
CA ASP A 197 -7.29 -5.36 -21.62
C ASP A 197 -6.65 -6.59 -20.96
N ALA A 198 -5.70 -7.23 -21.64
CA ALA A 198 -4.91 -8.32 -21.07
C ALA A 198 -4.15 -7.86 -19.81
N GLN A 199 -3.44 -6.73 -19.88
CA GLN A 199 -2.75 -6.14 -18.73
C GLN A 199 -3.71 -5.78 -17.59
N THR A 200 -4.91 -5.31 -17.91
CA THR A 200 -5.94 -5.00 -16.91
C THR A 200 -6.40 -6.25 -16.19
N LEU A 201 -6.61 -7.37 -16.90
CA LEU A 201 -6.97 -8.66 -16.31
C LEU A 201 -5.86 -9.19 -15.40
N VAL A 202 -4.59 -9.09 -15.82
CA VAL A 202 -3.43 -9.46 -14.98
C VAL A 202 -3.40 -8.62 -13.70
N ALA A 203 -3.64 -7.31 -13.80
CA ALA A 203 -3.67 -6.41 -12.65
C ALA A 203 -4.84 -6.70 -11.69
N ILE A 204 -6.03 -7.00 -12.22
CA ILE A 204 -7.19 -7.43 -11.43
C ILE A 204 -6.87 -8.70 -10.66
N ARG A 205 -6.31 -9.71 -11.36
CA ARG A 205 -5.89 -10.96 -10.74
C ARG A 205 -4.90 -10.71 -9.60
N ARG A 206 -3.91 -9.84 -9.82
CA ARG A 206 -2.95 -9.47 -8.79
C ARG A 206 -3.61 -8.83 -7.56
N ALA A 207 -4.55 -7.90 -7.76
CA ALA A 207 -5.28 -7.26 -6.68
C ALA A 207 -6.09 -8.27 -5.86
N ASN A 208 -6.75 -9.22 -6.54
CA ASN A 208 -7.49 -10.32 -5.90
C ASN A 208 -6.56 -11.23 -5.09
N LEU A 209 -5.43 -11.63 -5.66
CA LEU A 209 -4.45 -12.46 -4.96
C LEU A 209 -3.88 -11.76 -3.73
N ASP A 210 -3.60 -10.45 -3.79
CA ASP A 210 -3.19 -9.67 -2.62
C ASP A 210 -4.29 -9.65 -1.56
N ALA A 211 -5.53 -9.36 -1.94
CA ALA A 211 -6.64 -9.31 -1.00
C ALA A 211 -6.88 -10.66 -0.29
N MET A 212 -6.75 -11.79 -1.01
CA MET A 212 -6.85 -13.14 -0.43
C MET A 212 -5.67 -13.46 0.49
N ASN A 213 -4.44 -13.12 0.08
CA ASN A 213 -3.21 -13.43 0.82
C ASN A 213 -2.90 -12.42 1.94
N ALA A 214 -3.83 -11.52 2.27
CA ALA A 214 -3.75 -10.62 3.42
C ALA A 214 -3.94 -11.33 4.78
N ARG A 215 -4.34 -12.61 4.77
CA ARG A 215 -4.54 -13.49 5.93
C ARG A 215 -3.74 -14.77 5.79
N GLU A 216 -3.50 -15.45 6.90
CA GLU A 216 -2.84 -16.74 6.91
C GLU A 216 -3.70 -17.84 6.28
N HIS A 217 -3.09 -18.68 5.44
CA HIS A 217 -3.78 -19.75 4.71
C HIS A 217 -4.46 -20.74 5.65
N ASN A 218 -3.80 -21.06 6.77
CA ASN A 218 -4.35 -21.96 7.78
C ASN A 218 -5.63 -21.40 8.41
N THR A 219 -5.68 -20.09 8.69
CA THR A 219 -6.87 -19.43 9.21
C THR A 219 -8.01 -19.46 8.20
N ILE A 220 -7.72 -19.21 6.91
CA ILE A 220 -8.71 -19.26 5.84
C ILE A 220 -9.31 -20.68 5.73
N ARG A 221 -8.46 -21.70 5.64
CA ARG A 221 -8.91 -23.10 5.53
C ARG A 221 -9.68 -23.57 6.75
N ALA A 222 -9.22 -23.21 7.96
CA ALA A 222 -9.91 -23.57 9.19
C ALA A 222 -11.33 -22.98 9.24
N ASN A 223 -11.48 -21.69 8.94
CA ASN A 223 -12.79 -21.04 8.92
C ASN A 223 -13.69 -21.60 7.82
N PHE A 224 -13.15 -21.86 6.62
CA PHE A 224 -13.92 -22.43 5.52
C PHE A 224 -14.44 -23.84 5.86
N ASN A 225 -13.56 -24.70 6.36
CA ASN A 225 -13.93 -26.05 6.79
C ASN A 225 -14.92 -26.03 7.95
N GLN A 226 -14.81 -25.06 8.86
CA GLN A 226 -15.75 -24.90 9.95
C GLN A 226 -17.14 -24.52 9.44
N ILE A 227 -17.25 -23.47 8.61
CA ILE A 227 -18.53 -23.04 8.02
C ILE A 227 -19.18 -24.16 7.23
N ARG A 228 -18.41 -24.92 6.44
CA ARG A 228 -18.92 -26.06 5.69
C ARG A 228 -19.53 -27.11 6.61
N ARG A 229 -18.81 -27.52 7.66
CA ARG A 229 -19.31 -28.50 8.65
C ARG A 229 -20.55 -28.01 9.38
N ASP A 230 -20.57 -26.74 9.75
CA ASP A 230 -21.70 -26.14 10.47
C ASP A 230 -22.92 -26.01 9.57
N TYR A 231 -22.74 -25.66 8.29
CA TYR A 231 -23.81 -25.61 7.29
C TYR A 231 -24.42 -27.00 7.07
N ASP A 232 -23.58 -28.02 6.87
CA ASP A 232 -24.02 -29.40 6.67
C ASP A 232 -24.83 -29.88 7.91
N ARG A 233 -24.28 -29.67 9.11
CA ARG A 233 -24.94 -30.06 10.37
C ARG A 233 -26.23 -29.27 10.63
N ALA A 234 -26.27 -27.99 10.27
CA ALA A 234 -27.46 -27.17 10.46
C ALA A 234 -28.60 -27.62 9.54
N ASN A 235 -28.31 -28.00 8.29
CA ASN A 235 -29.30 -28.55 7.36
C ASN A 235 -29.77 -29.96 7.74
N GLU A 236 -28.96 -30.73 8.46
CA GLU A 236 -29.39 -32.00 9.07
C GLU A 236 -30.35 -31.80 10.25
N MET A 237 -30.11 -30.76 11.06
CA MET A 237 -30.84 -30.53 12.31
C MET A 237 -32.08 -29.64 12.16
N PHE A 238 -32.08 -28.73 11.20
CA PHE A 238 -33.07 -27.66 11.09
C PHE A 238 -33.57 -27.52 9.65
N THR A 239 -34.84 -27.14 9.49
CA THR A 239 -35.39 -26.76 8.19
C THR A 239 -35.00 -25.31 7.89
N LEU A 240 -33.88 -25.15 7.19
CA LEU A 240 -33.36 -23.86 6.74
C LEU A 240 -33.64 -23.71 5.24
N ASN A 241 -34.00 -22.51 4.79
CA ASN A 241 -34.16 -22.21 3.37
C ASN A 241 -32.77 -21.96 2.75
N ASP A 242 -32.26 -20.74 2.94
CA ASP A 242 -30.97 -20.30 2.41
C ASP A 242 -30.21 -19.51 3.50
N PRO A 243 -29.52 -20.20 4.43
CA PRO A 243 -28.89 -19.54 5.57
C PRO A 243 -27.60 -18.77 5.20
N LEU A 244 -27.18 -18.82 3.93
CA LEU A 244 -25.98 -18.14 3.40
C LEU A 244 -26.37 -17.16 2.29
N PRO A 245 -25.62 -16.04 2.14
CA PRO A 245 -25.90 -15.07 1.09
C PRO A 245 -25.58 -15.63 -0.30
N TYR A 246 -26.42 -15.27 -1.28
CA TYR A 246 -26.07 -15.42 -2.69
C TYR A 246 -24.94 -14.44 -3.03
N LEU A 247 -23.80 -14.97 -3.49
CA LEU A 247 -22.57 -14.18 -3.71
C LEU A 247 -22.51 -13.47 -5.07
N PRO A 248 -23.07 -14.01 -6.16
CA PRO A 248 -23.13 -13.26 -7.41
C PRO A 248 -23.93 -11.98 -7.21
N ARG A 249 -23.42 -10.90 -7.78
CA ARG A 249 -24.10 -9.61 -7.80
C ARG A 249 -24.77 -9.41 -9.15
N ASP A 250 -25.99 -8.90 -9.10
CA ASP A 250 -26.76 -8.61 -10.31
C ASP A 250 -26.44 -7.20 -10.86
N ASP A 251 -25.78 -6.35 -10.07
CA ASP A 251 -25.42 -4.99 -10.45
C ASP A 251 -23.99 -4.89 -11.00
N VAL A 252 -23.87 -4.35 -12.21
CA VAL A 252 -22.55 -4.04 -12.78
C VAL A 252 -22.03 -2.76 -12.11
N GLY A 253 -20.83 -2.78 -11.56
CA GLY A 253 -20.14 -1.59 -11.08
C GLY A 253 -19.00 -1.85 -10.09
N ASP A 254 -18.07 -0.89 -9.99
CA ASP A 254 -16.98 -0.99 -9.02
C ASP A 254 -17.52 -0.76 -7.60
N SER A 255 -17.78 -1.87 -6.91
CA SER A 255 -18.38 -1.90 -5.58
C SER A 255 -17.36 -2.10 -4.45
N CYS A 256 -16.11 -2.42 -4.78
CA CYS A 256 -15.08 -2.83 -3.83
C CYS A 256 -13.81 -1.96 -3.89
N GLY A 257 -13.72 -1.07 -4.89
CA GLY A 257 -12.58 -0.18 -5.10
C GLY A 257 -11.48 -0.79 -5.96
N MET A 258 -11.85 -1.65 -6.90
CA MET A 258 -10.90 -2.32 -7.80
C MET A 258 -10.15 -1.30 -8.66
N GLN A 259 -10.81 -0.27 -9.20
CA GLN A 259 -10.15 0.77 -10.00
C GLN A 259 -9.04 1.47 -9.20
N GLN A 260 -9.28 1.76 -7.92
CA GLN A 260 -8.29 2.39 -7.06
C GLN A 260 -7.15 1.43 -6.75
N ALA A 261 -7.41 0.13 -6.61
CA ALA A 261 -6.37 -0.88 -6.44
C ALA A 261 -5.47 -0.94 -7.68
N LEU A 262 -6.04 -0.87 -8.89
CA LEU A 262 -5.27 -0.82 -10.14
C LEU A 262 -4.38 0.43 -10.22
N LEU A 263 -4.84 1.59 -9.75
CA LEU A 263 -4.00 2.80 -9.69
C LEU A 263 -2.80 2.64 -8.74
N VAL A 264 -2.99 1.97 -7.59
CA VAL A 264 -1.92 1.65 -6.66
C VAL A 264 -0.93 0.67 -7.28
N LEU A 265 -1.42 -0.38 -7.94
CA LEU A 265 -0.59 -1.36 -8.63
C LEU A 265 0.23 -0.72 -9.76
N ALA A 266 -0.39 0.12 -10.59
CA ALA A 266 0.32 0.88 -11.62
C ALA A 266 1.42 1.80 -11.02
N SER A 267 1.11 2.48 -9.90
CA SER A 267 2.10 3.32 -9.19
C SER A 267 3.29 2.49 -8.68
N SER A 268 3.04 1.25 -8.24
CA SER A 268 4.06 0.36 -7.66
C SER A 268 5.14 -0.06 -8.66
N LEU A 269 4.83 -0.12 -9.95
CA LEU A 269 5.78 -0.46 -11.02
C LEU A 269 6.78 0.65 -11.34
N GLY A 270 6.57 1.87 -10.82
CA GLY A 270 7.50 2.98 -11.04
C GLY A 270 8.86 2.76 -10.36
N LYS A 271 9.91 3.40 -10.88
CA LYS A 271 11.27 3.33 -10.31
C LYS A 271 11.31 3.84 -8.86
N GLY A 272 11.89 3.05 -7.96
CA GLY A 272 12.16 3.44 -6.58
C GLY A 272 13.45 4.28 -6.46
N ARG A 273 13.67 4.94 -5.31
CA ARG A 273 14.91 5.70 -5.07
C ARG A 273 16.14 4.80 -4.94
N TYR A 274 15.97 3.64 -4.29
CA TYR A 274 17.04 2.67 -4.00
C TYR A 274 16.73 1.27 -4.53
N ALA A 275 15.64 1.10 -5.28
CA ALA A 275 15.17 -0.20 -5.76
C ALA A 275 14.56 -0.07 -7.17
N ALA A 276 14.49 -1.19 -7.89
CA ALA A 276 13.93 -1.24 -9.24
C ALA A 276 12.47 -0.75 -9.30
N THR A 277 11.69 -1.05 -8.27
CA THR A 277 10.28 -0.64 -8.12
C THR A 277 10.06 0.17 -6.83
N LYS A 278 8.98 0.94 -6.74
CA LYS A 278 8.63 1.71 -5.53
C LYS A 278 8.25 0.77 -4.39
N GLN A 279 8.81 1.04 -3.21
CA GLN A 279 8.39 0.40 -1.96
C GLN A 279 6.97 0.83 -1.56
N VAL A 280 6.29 -0.04 -0.81
CA VAL A 280 4.88 0.11 -0.43
C VAL A 280 4.55 1.43 0.29
N GLU A 281 5.42 1.96 1.16
CA GLU A 281 5.20 3.24 1.84
C GLU A 281 5.22 4.43 0.85
N THR A 282 5.98 4.33 -0.24
CA THR A 282 5.96 5.36 -1.30
C THR A 282 4.68 5.22 -2.12
N THR A 283 4.31 3.99 -2.49
CA THR A 283 3.09 3.70 -3.26
C THR A 283 1.82 4.10 -2.48
N ARG A 284 1.82 3.96 -1.14
CA ARG A 284 0.74 4.40 -0.25
C ARG A 284 0.41 5.89 -0.39
N LYS A 285 1.33 6.74 -0.86
CA LYS A 285 1.02 8.16 -1.15
C LYS A 285 -0.08 8.31 -2.21
N THR A 286 -0.21 7.35 -3.14
CA THR A 286 -1.35 7.29 -4.08
C THR A 286 -2.67 7.17 -3.32
N VAL A 287 -2.73 6.37 -2.25
CA VAL A 287 -3.92 6.24 -1.39
C VAL A 287 -4.25 7.57 -0.72
N THR A 288 -3.26 8.28 -0.20
CA THR A 288 -3.45 9.61 0.38
C THR A 288 -3.96 10.62 -0.65
N GLY A 289 -3.39 10.65 -1.86
CA GLY A 289 -3.84 11.50 -2.95
C GLY A 289 -5.30 11.21 -3.35
N LEU A 290 -5.64 9.93 -3.51
CA LEU A 290 -7.02 9.51 -3.81
C LEU A 290 -7.97 9.87 -2.65
N THR A 291 -7.56 9.71 -1.40
CA THR A 291 -8.37 10.06 -0.23
C THR A 291 -8.72 11.54 -0.25
N ASN A 292 -7.75 12.41 -0.54
CA ASN A 292 -7.97 13.84 -0.67
C ASN A 292 -8.88 14.17 -1.86
N ALA A 293 -8.74 13.47 -3.00
CA ALA A 293 -9.58 13.66 -4.17
C ALA A 293 -11.04 13.28 -3.92
N TYR A 294 -11.29 12.11 -3.30
CA TYR A 294 -12.64 11.73 -2.86
C TYR A 294 -13.20 12.71 -1.84
N GLY A 295 -12.35 13.23 -0.96
CA GLY A 295 -12.75 14.24 -0.01
C GLY A 295 -13.19 15.55 -0.67
N ALA A 296 -12.39 16.05 -1.61
CA ALA A 296 -12.73 17.22 -2.41
C ALA A 296 -14.02 17.03 -3.23
N ALA A 297 -14.34 15.79 -3.61
CA ALA A 297 -15.59 15.44 -4.30
C ALA A 297 -16.82 15.35 -3.36
N GLY A 298 -16.68 15.68 -2.07
CA GLY A 298 -17.77 15.55 -1.09
C GLY A 298 -18.10 14.09 -0.72
N MET A 299 -17.31 13.14 -1.20
CA MET A 299 -17.44 11.71 -0.92
C MET A 299 -16.69 11.35 0.37
N HIS A 300 -17.00 12.11 1.41
CA HIS A 300 -16.63 11.85 2.80
C HIS A 300 -17.78 11.11 3.49
N TYR A 301 -17.51 10.33 4.56
CA TYR A 301 -18.36 10.40 5.76
C TYR A 301 -17.71 9.86 7.04
N GLU A 302 -18.23 10.42 8.13
CA GLU A 302 -18.01 10.28 9.57
C GLU A 302 -16.58 10.15 10.12
N SER A 303 -16.28 11.15 10.96
CA SER A 303 -15.18 11.36 11.90
C SER A 303 -13.99 10.39 11.86
N ASP A 304 -12.84 10.99 11.57
CA ASP A 304 -11.56 10.61 12.16
C ASP A 304 -11.68 10.54 13.70
N ASP A 305 -10.85 9.70 14.33
CA ASP A 305 -10.65 9.52 15.78
C ASP A 305 -11.65 8.62 16.55
N ARG A 306 -11.34 7.31 16.64
CA ARG A 306 -10.93 6.66 17.90
C ARG A 306 -10.62 5.17 17.73
N ASP A 307 -9.49 4.80 18.33
CA ASP A 307 -9.05 3.48 18.82
C ASP A 307 -9.64 2.23 18.16
N GLU A 308 -8.77 1.57 17.40
CA GLU A 308 -8.82 0.12 17.18
C GLU A 308 -8.79 -0.55 18.57
N ASP A 309 -9.97 -0.90 19.11
CA ASP A 309 -10.21 -2.16 19.84
C ASP A 309 -11.65 -2.33 20.37
N GLU A 310 -12.53 -1.30 20.37
CA GLU A 310 -13.89 -1.45 20.97
C GLU A 310 -15.09 -0.89 20.17
N ALA A 311 -15.02 -0.78 18.84
CA ALA A 311 -16.21 -0.42 18.04
C ALA A 311 -17.11 -1.64 17.76
N LYS A 312 -17.78 -2.10 18.82
CA LYS A 312 -18.80 -3.16 18.83
C LYS A 312 -20.09 -2.68 18.15
N TRP A 313 -20.44 -3.37 17.06
CA TRP A 313 -21.79 -3.71 16.56
C TRP A 313 -22.91 -2.69 16.33
N GLU A 314 -22.82 -1.39 16.62
CA GLU A 314 -23.94 -0.50 16.28
C GLU A 314 -23.48 0.86 15.77
N ARG A 315 -23.62 1.06 14.45
CA ARG A 315 -23.87 2.38 13.87
C ARG A 315 -24.59 2.22 12.53
N SER A 316 -25.83 2.70 12.48
CA SER A 316 -26.62 2.81 11.25
C SER A 316 -25.85 3.62 10.19
N PRO A 317 -25.92 3.23 8.91
CA PRO A 317 -25.24 3.94 7.84
C PRO A 317 -25.94 5.27 7.59
N SER A 318 -25.30 6.38 7.97
CA SER A 318 -25.66 7.69 7.44
C SER A 318 -25.32 7.72 5.93
N ALA A 319 -26.32 8.12 5.15
CA ALA A 319 -26.43 7.94 3.71
C ALA A 319 -25.39 8.75 2.91
N THR A 320 -24.18 8.21 2.84
CA THR A 320 -23.08 8.79 2.05
C THR A 320 -22.17 7.69 1.60
N ARG A 321 -21.91 7.68 0.30
CA ARG A 321 -21.19 6.62 -0.36
C ARG A 321 -19.75 6.57 0.16
N ALA A 322 -19.44 5.54 0.94
CA ALA A 322 -18.13 5.34 1.52
C ALA A 322 -17.05 5.41 0.42
N SER A 323 -15.98 6.15 0.69
CA SER A 323 -14.82 6.18 -0.22
C SER A 323 -14.35 4.74 -0.50
N PRO A 324 -14.10 4.36 -1.77
CA PRO A 324 -13.67 3.00 -2.12
C PRO A 324 -12.41 2.53 -1.35
N LEU A 325 -11.57 3.47 -0.95
CA LEU A 325 -10.33 3.24 -0.20
C LEU A 325 -10.54 2.72 1.23
N ARG A 326 -11.75 2.90 1.79
CA ARG A 326 -12.10 2.43 3.15
C ARG A 326 -12.83 1.08 3.12
N LEU A 327 -13.16 0.56 1.94
CA LEU A 327 -13.89 -0.70 1.80
C LEU A 327 -13.03 -1.90 2.24
N PRO A 328 -13.67 -2.98 2.76
CA PRO A 328 -12.94 -4.15 3.26
C PRO A 328 -11.98 -4.77 2.24
N PHE A 329 -12.39 -4.84 0.96
CA PHE A 329 -11.54 -5.35 -0.12
C PHE A 329 -10.26 -4.52 -0.27
N PHE A 330 -10.38 -3.20 -0.42
CA PHE A 330 -9.23 -2.32 -0.60
C PHE A 330 -8.26 -2.36 0.60
N LYS A 331 -8.79 -2.40 1.83
CA LYS A 331 -7.97 -2.56 3.04
C LYS A 331 -7.17 -3.86 3.01
N ARG A 332 -7.78 -4.97 2.59
CA ARG A 332 -7.08 -6.26 2.45
C ARG A 332 -6.08 -6.26 1.32
N PHE A 333 -6.46 -5.72 0.16
CA PHE A 333 -5.55 -5.53 -0.96
C PHE A 333 -4.27 -4.78 -0.49
N MET A 334 -4.39 -3.65 0.19
CA MET A 334 -3.22 -2.90 0.69
C MET A 334 -2.38 -3.70 1.69
N LYS A 335 -3.01 -4.49 2.56
CA LYS A 335 -2.30 -5.37 3.50
C LYS A 335 -1.56 -6.49 2.75
N GLY A 336 -2.22 -7.14 1.80
CA GLY A 336 -1.62 -8.18 0.96
C GLY A 336 -0.48 -7.67 0.09
N LEU A 337 -0.65 -6.49 -0.51
CA LEU A 337 0.40 -5.79 -1.25
C LEU A 337 1.63 -5.59 -0.37
N LYS A 338 1.45 -5.07 0.86
CA LYS A 338 2.54 -4.88 1.83
C LYS A 338 3.24 -6.19 2.17
N LEU A 339 2.49 -7.27 2.38
CA LEU A 339 3.05 -8.58 2.67
C LEU A 339 3.81 -9.15 1.48
N ARG A 340 3.28 -9.01 0.26
CA ARG A 340 3.92 -9.50 -0.98
C ARG A 340 5.23 -8.77 -1.28
N THR A 341 5.24 -7.45 -1.17
CA THR A 341 6.40 -6.61 -1.53
C THR A 341 7.42 -6.49 -0.42
N GLY A 342 7.07 -6.87 0.81
CA GLY A 342 7.87 -6.61 2.00
C GLY A 342 7.97 -5.11 2.31
N VAL A 343 8.68 -4.78 3.39
CA VAL A 343 9.09 -3.42 3.74
C VAL A 343 10.56 -3.46 4.14
N GLU A 344 11.41 -2.88 3.31
CA GLU A 344 12.82 -2.67 3.64
C GLU A 344 12.96 -1.30 4.32
N ARG A 345 13.52 -1.29 5.53
CA ARG A 345 13.65 -0.10 6.38
C ARG A 345 15.11 0.32 6.48
N ARG A 346 15.55 1.18 5.57
CA ARG A 346 16.86 1.83 5.68
C ARG A 346 16.78 2.98 6.68
N GLN A 347 17.27 2.74 7.90
CA GLN A 347 17.31 3.76 8.95
C GLN A 347 18.66 4.45 8.95
N ASN A 348 18.68 5.78 9.19
CA ASN A 348 19.95 6.50 9.28
C ASN A 348 20.77 6.04 10.47
N GLU A 349 22.09 5.89 10.30
CA GLU A 349 23.02 5.54 11.38
C GLU A 349 23.01 6.58 12.49
N ALA A 350 23.19 6.14 13.73
CA ALA A 350 23.22 7.02 14.90
C ALA A 350 24.61 7.65 15.04
N LEU A 351 24.67 8.97 15.21
CA LEU A 351 25.92 9.65 15.56
C LEU A 351 26.13 9.51 17.08
N THR A 352 27.18 8.85 17.56
CA THR A 352 27.40 8.67 19.01
C THR A 352 28.07 9.90 19.64
N SER A 353 28.02 10.03 20.98
CA SER A 353 28.72 11.13 21.66
C SER A 353 30.24 11.12 21.38
N ASP A 354 30.86 9.94 21.29
CA ASP A 354 32.27 9.80 20.96
C ASP A 354 32.58 10.27 19.53
N MET A 355 31.71 9.96 18.56
CA MET A 355 31.82 10.49 17.20
C MET A 355 31.68 12.02 17.19
N VAL A 356 30.73 12.59 17.94
CA VAL A 356 30.56 14.06 18.03
C VAL A 356 31.82 14.73 18.58
N ASN A 357 32.42 14.19 19.64
CA ASN A 357 33.65 14.73 20.21
C ASN A 357 34.84 14.59 19.25
N ALA A 358 34.92 13.49 18.50
CA ALA A 358 35.98 13.32 17.51
C ALA A 358 35.81 14.27 16.30
N LEU A 359 34.56 14.52 15.87
CA LEU A 359 34.26 15.58 14.90
C LEU A 359 34.63 16.97 15.43
N ASP A 360 34.37 17.26 16.70
CA ASP A 360 34.76 18.51 17.37
C ASP A 360 36.28 18.72 17.31
N GLU A 361 37.06 17.69 17.67
CA GLU A 361 38.52 17.73 17.62
C GLU A 361 39.05 17.92 16.19
N MET A 362 38.51 17.15 15.24
CA MET A 362 38.89 17.23 13.83
C MET A 362 38.58 18.62 13.24
N ALA A 363 37.37 19.13 13.47
CA ALA A 363 36.96 20.46 13.02
C ALA A 363 37.80 21.57 13.65
N THR A 364 38.12 21.45 14.94
CA THR A 364 38.94 22.43 15.68
C THR A 364 40.35 22.50 15.10
N ARG A 365 40.98 21.34 14.83
CA ARG A 365 42.29 21.30 14.16
C ARG A 365 42.25 21.97 12.79
N ARG A 366 41.23 21.66 11.97
CA ARG A 366 41.06 22.23 10.62
C ARG A 366 40.80 23.74 10.66
N TRP A 367 39.98 24.22 11.59
CA TRP A 367 39.67 25.64 11.77
C TRP A 367 40.90 26.46 12.17
N HIS A 368 41.77 25.91 13.03
CA HIS A 368 43.03 26.58 13.40
C HIS A 368 44.09 26.53 12.30
N ALA A 369 44.11 25.49 11.46
CA ALA A 369 45.08 25.33 10.40
C ALA A 369 44.77 26.18 9.16
N THR A 370 43.49 26.43 8.87
CA THR A 370 43.07 27.19 7.69
C THR A 370 43.10 28.70 7.92
N SER A 371 43.58 29.44 6.93
CA SER A 371 43.47 30.91 6.85
C SER A 371 42.32 31.37 5.96
N ASP A 372 41.65 30.45 5.26
CA ASP A 372 40.51 30.75 4.40
C ASP A 372 39.25 31.01 5.25
N GLU A 373 38.74 32.24 5.18
CA GLU A 373 37.55 32.65 5.92
C GLU A 373 36.27 31.98 5.45
N SER A 374 36.21 31.53 4.19
CA SER A 374 35.05 30.80 3.67
C SER A 374 34.99 29.38 4.25
N GLU A 375 36.14 28.71 4.35
CA GLU A 375 36.26 27.41 5.00
C GLU A 375 35.98 27.51 6.50
N LYS A 376 36.46 28.56 7.18
CA LYS A 376 36.12 28.78 8.60
C LYS A 376 34.62 28.95 8.80
N GLU A 377 33.95 29.74 7.96
CA GLU A 377 32.50 29.90 8.03
C GLU A 377 31.78 28.56 7.81
N ARG A 378 32.22 27.77 6.82
CA ARG A 378 31.69 26.42 6.57
C ARG A 378 31.80 25.52 7.80
N LEU A 379 32.98 25.48 8.45
CA LEU A 379 33.22 24.68 9.66
C LEU A 379 32.37 25.15 10.84
N GLU A 380 32.32 26.47 11.06
CA GLU A 380 31.53 27.08 12.13
C GLU A 380 30.04 26.76 11.98
N GLU A 381 29.51 26.86 10.77
CA GLU A 381 28.12 26.51 10.45
C GLU A 381 27.87 25.00 10.64
N LEU A 382 28.69 24.14 10.04
CA LEU A 382 28.50 22.70 10.11
C LEU A 382 28.55 22.18 11.55
N MET A 383 29.56 22.60 12.33
CA MET A 383 29.69 22.17 13.73
C MET A 383 28.56 22.70 14.59
N CYS A 384 28.14 23.96 14.42
CA CYS A 384 26.95 24.46 15.13
C CYS A 384 25.69 23.67 14.75
N TYR A 385 25.54 23.27 13.48
CA TYR A 385 24.41 22.46 13.04
C TYR A 385 24.39 21.11 13.74
N ILE A 386 25.52 20.38 13.72
CA ILE A 386 25.68 19.07 14.34
C ILE A 386 25.41 19.16 15.84
N LEU A 387 26.07 20.09 16.53
CA LEU A 387 26.01 20.23 17.98
C LEU A 387 24.61 20.64 18.46
N ILE A 388 23.96 21.61 17.81
CA ILE A 388 22.60 22.02 18.15
C ILE A 388 21.62 20.87 17.86
N GLY A 389 21.74 20.24 16.69
CA GLY A 389 20.84 19.15 16.28
C GLY A 389 20.94 17.94 17.21
N PHE A 390 22.16 17.60 17.63
CA PHE A 390 22.43 16.51 18.57
C PHE A 390 21.96 16.87 19.99
N ALA A 391 22.43 17.98 20.56
CA ALA A 391 22.16 18.35 21.95
C ALA A 391 20.68 18.63 22.25
N CYS A 392 19.91 19.11 21.25
CA CYS A 392 18.46 19.32 21.38
C CYS A 392 17.61 18.15 20.83
N GLY A 393 18.21 17.09 20.27
CA GLY A 393 17.46 16.00 19.63
C GLY A 393 16.56 16.48 18.48
N LEU A 394 16.98 17.49 17.72
CA LEU A 394 16.16 18.09 16.66
C LEU A 394 16.13 17.21 15.42
N ARG A 395 15.01 17.26 14.68
CA ARG A 395 15.03 16.75 13.30
C ARG A 395 15.95 17.66 12.47
N GLY A 396 16.64 17.12 11.48
CA GLY A 396 17.56 17.94 10.69
C GLY A 396 16.87 19.17 10.09
N GLU A 397 15.65 19.05 9.57
CA GLU A 397 14.91 20.19 9.00
C GLU A 397 14.52 21.28 10.04
N GLU A 398 14.63 20.98 11.34
CA GLU A 398 14.34 21.91 12.44
C GLU A 398 15.56 22.75 12.84
N VAL A 399 16.80 22.31 12.57
CA VAL A 399 18.03 23.04 12.96
C VAL A 399 18.14 24.40 12.25
N PRO A 400 17.83 24.54 10.94
CA PRO A 400 17.81 25.86 10.29
C PRO A 400 16.76 26.84 10.84
N LEU A 401 15.85 26.41 11.74
CA LEU A 401 14.86 27.30 12.38
C LEU A 401 15.44 28.12 13.54
N VAL A 402 16.70 27.90 13.91
CA VAL A 402 17.36 28.66 14.98
C VAL A 402 17.38 30.15 14.63
N ALA A 403 16.75 30.95 15.48
CA ALA A 403 16.62 32.38 15.30
C ALA A 403 17.78 33.11 15.99
N LEU A 404 18.56 33.87 15.22
CA LEU A 404 19.74 34.59 15.69
C LEU A 404 19.38 35.59 16.80
N ASN A 405 18.28 36.32 16.64
CA ASN A 405 17.81 37.29 17.64
C ASN A 405 17.45 36.64 18.97
N SER A 406 16.98 35.39 18.97
CA SER A 406 16.66 34.68 20.22
C SER A 406 17.91 34.26 20.96
N LEU A 407 18.94 33.78 20.24
CA LEU A 407 20.24 33.46 20.84
C LEU A 407 20.84 34.70 21.51
N LEU A 408 20.88 35.83 20.79
CA LEU A 408 21.43 37.08 21.31
C LEU A 408 20.66 37.62 22.52
N HIS A 409 19.34 37.42 22.57
CA HIS A 409 18.52 37.89 23.68
C HIS A 409 18.86 37.20 25.01
N PHE A 410 19.09 35.89 24.98
CA PHE A 410 19.33 35.08 26.18
C PHE A 410 20.81 34.78 26.45
N TRP A 411 21.71 35.16 25.55
CA TRP A 411 23.12 34.73 25.56
C TRP A 411 23.82 34.98 26.90
N GLU A 412 23.75 36.21 27.39
CA GLU A 412 24.39 36.62 28.64
C GLU A 412 23.65 36.13 29.88
N GLU A 413 22.31 36.23 29.88
CA GLU A 413 21.46 35.79 31.01
C GLU A 413 21.68 34.30 31.33
N THR A 414 21.71 33.47 30.29
CA THR A 414 21.79 32.00 30.46
C THR A 414 23.21 31.53 30.79
N ARG A 415 24.23 32.24 30.30
CA ARG A 415 25.64 32.03 30.67
C ARG A 415 25.90 32.30 32.15
N LEU A 416 25.26 33.33 32.71
CA LEU A 416 25.44 33.75 34.11
C LEU A 416 24.44 33.08 35.08
N SER A 417 23.63 32.14 34.58
CA SER A 417 22.65 31.44 35.41
C SER A 417 23.32 30.43 36.35
N VAL A 418 22.61 30.01 37.40
CA VAL A 418 23.10 29.02 38.39
C VAL A 418 23.53 27.71 37.72
N ASP A 419 22.84 27.35 36.64
CA ASP A 419 23.16 26.19 35.81
C ASP A 419 23.43 26.68 34.37
N PRO A 420 24.68 27.07 34.06
CA PRO A 420 25.03 27.69 32.79
C PRO A 420 24.57 26.87 31.59
N HIS A 421 23.83 27.52 30.69
CA HIS A 421 23.26 26.88 29.53
C HIS A 421 23.12 27.87 28.36
N ILE A 422 22.82 27.34 27.19
CA ILE A 422 22.51 28.09 25.98
C ILE A 422 21.03 27.90 25.67
N MET A 423 20.29 29.00 25.53
CA MET A 423 18.89 28.93 25.11
C MET A 423 18.75 29.01 23.59
N ILE A 424 18.44 27.87 22.95
CA ILE A 424 18.17 27.78 21.51
C ILE A 424 16.71 28.15 21.24
N GLY A 425 16.50 29.31 20.62
CA GLY A 425 15.18 29.72 20.14
C GLY A 425 14.94 29.30 18.69
N LEU A 426 13.92 28.49 18.45
CA LEU A 426 13.47 28.13 17.12
C LEU A 426 12.24 28.96 16.74
N PHE A 427 12.19 29.46 15.51
CA PHE A 427 11.02 30.17 14.98
C PHE A 427 10.63 29.63 13.61
N GLY A 428 9.43 29.05 13.51
CA GLY A 428 8.97 28.46 12.25
C GLY A 428 7.68 27.68 12.34
N ARG A 429 7.37 26.97 11.25
CA ARG A 429 6.29 25.99 11.21
C ARG A 429 6.83 24.64 11.67
N PHE A 430 6.16 24.02 12.63
CA PHE A 430 6.50 22.69 13.13
C PHE A 430 5.45 21.68 12.73
N LYS A 431 5.89 20.43 12.51
CA LYS A 431 5.00 19.37 12.08
C LYS A 431 3.93 19.12 13.15
N GLY A 432 2.69 19.38 12.78
CA GLY A 432 1.54 19.13 13.64
C GLY A 432 1.17 20.27 14.58
N GLU A 433 1.75 21.46 14.39
CA GLU A 433 1.38 22.72 15.03
C GLU A 433 0.85 23.72 14.00
N GLU A 434 -0.02 24.63 14.43
CA GLU A 434 -0.59 25.67 13.57
C GLU A 434 0.25 26.95 13.58
N GLY A 435 0.47 27.50 12.39
CA GLY A 435 1.13 28.78 12.20
C GLY A 435 2.65 28.75 12.43
N HIS A 436 3.23 29.94 12.57
CA HIS A 436 4.62 30.08 13.02
C HIS A 436 4.64 30.13 14.54
N ARG A 437 5.51 29.33 15.17
CA ARG A 437 5.62 29.22 16.62
C ARG A 437 7.06 29.45 17.06
N TRP A 438 7.19 29.94 18.28
CA TRP A 438 8.44 29.98 19.02
C TRP A 438 8.59 28.73 19.87
N HIS A 439 9.80 28.16 19.90
CA HIS A 439 10.19 27.12 20.85
C HIS A 439 11.53 27.48 21.45
N CYS A 440 11.67 27.32 22.77
CA CYS A 440 12.90 27.58 23.50
C CYS A 440 13.43 26.27 24.10
N LEU A 441 14.65 25.89 23.71
CA LEU A 441 15.29 24.63 24.10
C LEU A 441 16.64 24.92 24.78
N PRO A 442 16.79 24.61 26.07
CA PRO A 442 18.07 24.80 26.76
C PRO A 442 19.05 23.67 26.43
N ILE A 443 20.29 24.03 26.13
CA ILE A 443 21.44 23.12 25.99
C ILE A 443 22.40 23.40 27.15
N SER A 444 22.78 22.37 27.91
CA SER A 444 23.81 22.47 28.95
C SER A 444 25.15 22.91 28.37
N ASP A 445 25.88 23.78 29.06
CA ASP A 445 27.22 24.20 28.63
C ASP A 445 28.22 23.04 28.61
N GLU A 446 28.06 22.11 29.54
CA GLU A 446 28.83 20.88 29.64
C GLU A 446 27.88 19.68 29.68
N THR A 447 28.17 18.69 28.84
CA THR A 447 27.49 17.39 28.86
C THR A 447 28.36 16.36 29.57
N ARG A 448 27.78 15.23 29.97
CA ARG A 448 28.50 14.14 30.65
C ARG A 448 29.61 13.58 29.76
N SER A 449 29.37 13.47 28.44
CA SER A 449 30.39 13.02 27.49
C SER A 449 31.43 14.09 27.12
N GLY A 450 31.34 15.31 27.68
CA GLY A 450 32.29 16.39 27.42
C GLY A 450 32.01 17.19 26.14
N ILE A 451 30.81 17.08 25.55
CA ILE A 451 30.43 17.88 24.38
C ILE A 451 30.30 19.35 24.80
N ARG A 452 30.93 20.26 24.05
CA ARG A 452 30.94 21.71 24.34
C ARG A 452 30.33 22.50 23.18
N VAL A 453 29.09 22.95 23.35
CA VAL A 453 28.36 23.67 22.28
C VAL A 453 28.73 25.16 22.22
N ARG A 454 28.98 25.79 23.37
CA ARG A 454 29.20 27.24 23.46
C ARG A 454 30.39 27.75 22.64
N PRO A 455 31.56 27.09 22.59
CA PRO A 455 32.72 27.61 21.84
C PRO A 455 32.42 27.82 20.35
N TRP A 456 31.91 26.79 19.66
CA TRP A 456 31.53 26.89 18.24
C TRP A 456 30.45 27.92 18.00
N LEU A 457 29.43 27.93 18.86
CA LEU A 457 28.34 28.88 18.72
C LEU A 457 28.81 30.33 18.98
N SER A 458 29.83 30.52 19.82
CA SER A 458 30.46 31.83 20.03
C SER A 458 31.20 32.31 18.79
N LEU A 459 31.92 31.42 18.10
CA LEU A 459 32.60 31.72 16.83
C LEU A 459 31.58 32.14 15.76
N LEU A 460 30.53 31.32 15.56
CA LEU A 460 29.50 31.62 14.57
C LEU A 460 28.73 32.89 14.91
N LEU A 461 28.40 33.12 16.19
CA LEU A 461 27.76 34.37 16.62
C LEU A 461 28.65 35.58 16.37
N HIS A 462 29.94 35.49 16.66
CA HIS A 462 30.89 36.55 16.36
C HIS A 462 30.93 36.85 14.86
N ARG A 463 30.98 35.81 14.01
CA ARG A 463 30.93 35.99 12.55
C ARG A 463 29.63 36.68 12.12
N ARG A 464 28.48 36.22 12.60
CA ARG A 464 27.17 36.80 12.25
C ARG A 464 27.06 38.26 12.71
N VAL A 465 27.43 38.56 13.94
CA VAL A 465 27.19 39.86 14.55
C VAL A 465 28.28 40.87 14.24
N ASN A 466 29.54 40.50 14.44
CA ASN A 466 30.68 41.42 14.40
C ASN A 466 31.27 41.53 13.00
N VAL A 467 31.34 40.43 12.26
CA VAL A 467 31.91 40.43 10.90
C VAL A 467 30.85 40.79 9.86
N GLN A 468 29.68 40.18 9.93
CA GLN A 468 28.61 40.35 8.93
C GLN A 468 27.55 41.41 9.32
N GLY A 469 27.60 41.96 10.54
CA GLY A 469 26.68 43.00 10.99
C GLY A 469 25.22 42.54 11.20
N ARG A 470 24.97 41.22 11.28
CA ARG A 470 23.63 40.63 11.39
C ARG A 470 23.23 40.41 12.84
N ARG A 471 22.05 40.89 13.22
CA ARG A 471 21.48 40.73 14.58
C ARG A 471 20.09 40.09 14.60
N THR A 472 19.51 39.85 13.44
CA THR A 472 18.15 39.30 13.26
C THR A 472 18.12 38.24 12.16
N GLY A 473 17.00 37.52 12.08
CA GLY A 473 16.80 36.44 11.11
C GLY A 473 17.29 35.09 11.62
N TYR A 474 17.57 34.17 10.70
CA TYR A 474 18.03 32.81 11.01
C TYR A 474 19.55 32.78 11.23
N LEU A 475 20.00 31.89 12.12
CA LEU A 475 21.43 31.63 12.33
C LEU A 475 22.07 31.02 11.07
N PHE A 476 21.35 30.07 10.45
CA PHE A 476 21.74 29.37 9.23
C PHE A 476 21.00 29.96 8.02
N CYS A 477 21.76 30.44 7.05
CA CYS A 477 21.24 31.10 5.86
C CYS A 477 21.85 30.51 4.60
N LYS A 478 21.15 30.65 3.48
CA LYS A 478 21.73 30.25 2.20
C LYS A 478 22.94 31.11 1.88
N THR A 479 23.94 30.49 1.25
CA THR A 479 25.15 31.16 0.77
C THR A 479 24.79 32.38 -0.08
N GLY A 480 25.32 33.54 0.29
CA GLY A 480 25.04 34.81 -0.40
C GLY A 480 23.64 35.39 -0.20
N ARG A 481 22.73 34.74 0.54
CA ARG A 481 21.36 35.21 0.79
C ARG A 481 21.03 35.24 2.29
N PRO A 482 21.51 36.25 3.03
CA PRO A 482 21.41 36.31 4.49
C PRO A 482 19.98 36.45 5.04
N SER A 483 19.00 36.83 4.22
CA SER A 483 17.59 36.88 4.61
C SER A 483 16.85 35.56 4.40
N GLU A 484 17.41 34.64 3.60
CA GLU A 484 16.82 33.35 3.32
C GLU A 484 17.33 32.28 4.29
N ARG A 485 16.41 31.57 4.93
CA ARG A 485 16.73 30.41 5.77
C ARG A 485 17.42 29.33 4.92
N ALA A 486 18.48 28.74 5.46
CA ALA A 486 19.08 27.56 4.88
C ALA A 486 18.13 26.35 4.91
N SER A 487 18.43 25.37 4.09
CA SER A 487 17.80 24.06 4.04
C SER A 487 18.77 22.99 4.54
N LEU A 488 18.25 21.82 4.90
CA LEU A 488 19.11 20.69 5.28
C LEU A 488 20.06 20.27 4.16
N SER A 489 19.59 20.31 2.90
CA SER A 489 20.40 19.93 1.74
C SER A 489 21.60 20.83 1.51
N ASP A 490 21.62 22.03 2.09
CA ASP A 490 22.77 22.93 2.00
C ASP A 490 23.96 22.44 2.83
N TYR A 491 23.75 21.52 3.79
CA TYR A 491 24.77 21.02 4.73
C TYR A 491 24.97 19.50 4.73
N ASP A 492 24.00 18.72 4.21
CA ASP A 492 24.01 17.25 4.35
C ASP A 492 25.21 16.61 3.62
N ALA A 493 25.62 17.16 2.48
CA ALA A 493 26.80 16.68 1.75
C ALA A 493 28.10 16.90 2.55
N ASP A 494 28.26 18.10 3.11
CA ASP A 494 29.41 18.46 3.96
C ASP A 494 29.49 17.58 5.22
N PHE A 495 28.35 17.30 5.83
CA PHE A 495 28.26 16.38 6.96
C PHE A 495 28.71 14.96 6.59
N ILE A 496 28.24 14.44 5.44
CA ILE A 496 28.63 13.09 4.99
C ILE A 496 30.13 13.03 4.70
N GLU A 497 30.70 14.04 4.05
CA GLU A 497 32.15 14.16 3.83
C GLU A 497 32.91 14.13 5.17
N PHE A 498 32.48 14.92 6.16
CA PHE A 498 33.09 14.94 7.49
C PHE A 498 33.04 13.59 8.21
N VAL A 499 31.92 12.87 8.10
CA VAL A 499 31.80 11.52 8.69
C VAL A 499 32.70 10.51 7.96
N GLN A 500 32.86 10.63 6.64
CA GLN A 500 33.77 9.80 5.86
C GLN A 500 35.24 10.07 6.22
N GLU A 501 35.63 11.33 6.36
CA GLU A 501 36.95 11.72 6.87
C GLU A 501 37.18 11.15 8.27
N LEU A 502 36.21 11.30 9.18
CA LEU A 502 36.30 10.73 10.53
C LEU A 502 36.45 9.21 10.51
N HIS A 503 35.72 8.51 9.64
CA HIS A 503 35.84 7.06 9.51
C HIS A 503 37.23 6.64 9.01
N ALA A 504 37.86 7.42 8.14
CA ALA A 504 39.22 7.17 7.69
C ALA A 504 40.25 7.40 8.82
N ASP A 505 40.08 8.45 9.61
CA ASP A 505 40.99 8.82 10.69
C ASP A 505 40.83 7.95 11.95
N ARG A 506 39.59 7.61 12.30
CA ARG A 506 39.17 6.93 13.55
C ARG A 506 38.16 5.81 13.27
N PRO A 507 38.55 4.76 12.52
CA PRO A 507 37.66 3.65 12.21
C PRO A 507 37.21 2.87 13.46
N ASP A 508 37.93 3.00 14.58
CA ASP A 508 37.61 2.39 15.87
C ASP A 508 36.28 2.88 16.47
N LEU A 509 35.82 4.07 16.07
CA LEU A 509 34.54 4.62 16.53
C LEU A 509 33.33 4.01 15.82
N PHE A 510 33.55 3.27 14.74
CA PHE A 510 32.50 2.72 13.89
C PHE A 510 32.41 1.21 14.06
N SER A 511 31.19 0.69 14.00
CA SER A 511 30.99 -0.76 14.01
C SER A 511 31.39 -1.35 12.65
N ARG A 512 31.88 -2.59 12.62
CA ARG A 512 32.35 -3.24 11.38
C ARG A 512 31.30 -3.30 10.25
N GLY A 513 30.01 -3.27 10.59
CA GLY A 513 28.89 -3.29 9.64
C GLY A 513 28.32 -1.90 9.32
N THR A 514 28.92 -0.81 9.80
CA THR A 514 28.38 0.53 9.59
C THR A 514 28.41 0.90 8.10
N VAL A 515 27.27 1.33 7.58
CA VAL A 515 27.13 1.80 6.20
C VAL A 515 27.17 3.32 6.19
N LEU A 516 28.26 3.92 5.70
CA LEU A 516 28.47 5.37 5.75
C LEU A 516 27.37 6.17 5.02
N ASP A 517 26.81 5.61 3.94
CA ASP A 517 25.70 6.21 3.18
C ASP A 517 24.41 6.36 4.01
N TYR A 518 24.33 5.72 5.18
CA TYR A 518 23.19 5.84 6.09
C TYR A 518 23.37 7.00 7.08
N PHE A 519 24.52 7.67 7.15
CA PHE A 519 24.60 8.92 7.88
C PHE A 519 23.89 10.06 7.12
N SER A 520 23.09 10.85 7.83
CA SER A 520 22.52 12.10 7.32
C SER A 520 22.09 13.00 8.47
N LEU A 521 22.25 14.31 8.31
CA LEU A 521 21.76 15.33 9.22
C LEU A 521 20.25 15.19 9.49
N ARG A 522 19.51 14.53 8.58
CA ARG A 522 18.07 14.34 8.71
C ARG A 522 17.70 13.64 10.01
N ARG A 523 18.44 12.59 10.39
CA ARG A 523 18.08 11.73 11.52
C ARG A 523 19.26 11.25 12.36
N SER A 524 20.50 11.28 11.88
CA SER A 524 21.65 10.73 12.61
C SER A 524 21.88 11.43 13.95
N LEU A 525 21.78 12.76 13.97
CA LEU A 525 21.94 13.58 15.18
C LEU A 525 20.91 13.19 16.25
N ARG A 526 19.63 13.20 15.89
CA ARG A 526 18.54 12.89 16.81
C ARG A 526 18.55 11.43 17.25
N ARG A 527 18.85 10.50 16.35
CA ARG A 527 18.92 9.06 16.67
C ARG A 527 20.04 8.82 17.68
N GLY A 528 21.20 9.43 17.45
CA GLY A 528 22.31 9.45 18.39
C GLY A 528 21.93 10.00 19.76
N ALA A 529 21.35 11.19 19.81
CA ALA A 529 20.95 11.82 21.06
C ALA A 529 19.91 11.00 21.84
N ILE A 530 18.96 10.36 21.15
CA ILE A 530 17.99 9.45 21.77
C ILE A 530 18.69 8.19 22.31
N LEU A 531 19.61 7.61 21.54
CA LEU A 531 20.38 6.44 21.98
C LEU A 531 21.14 6.75 23.27
N GLU A 532 21.79 7.92 23.33
CA GLU A 532 22.59 8.33 24.50
C GLU A 532 21.75 8.73 25.72
N THR A 533 20.51 9.18 25.53
CA THR A 533 19.64 9.58 26.65
C THR A 533 18.74 8.45 27.15
N THR A 534 18.49 7.44 26.32
CA THR A 534 17.67 6.27 26.69
C THR A 534 18.28 5.54 27.88
N GLY A 535 17.46 5.27 28.91
CA GLY A 535 17.91 4.64 30.16
C GLY A 535 18.61 5.58 31.16
N ARG A 536 18.92 6.83 30.77
CA ARG A 536 19.53 7.85 31.65
C ARG A 536 18.56 8.99 31.98
N VAL A 537 17.63 9.27 31.09
CA VAL A 537 16.66 10.34 31.20
C VAL A 537 15.26 9.73 31.16
N SER A 538 14.31 10.32 31.90
CA SER A 538 12.94 9.85 31.91
C SER A 538 12.31 9.92 30.50
N THR A 539 11.46 8.96 30.16
CA THR A 539 10.74 8.94 28.88
C THR A 539 9.92 10.22 28.69
N THR A 540 9.32 10.76 29.76
CA THR A 540 8.56 12.01 29.71
C THR A 540 9.43 13.19 29.30
N THR A 541 10.66 13.30 29.82
CA THR A 541 11.60 14.37 29.48
C THR A 541 12.11 14.21 28.04
N ILE A 542 12.42 12.98 27.62
CA ILE A 542 12.79 12.66 26.23
C ILE A 542 11.66 13.06 25.28
N GLU A 543 10.42 12.65 25.55
CA GLU A 543 9.23 12.97 24.74
C GLU A 543 8.95 14.47 24.69
N ALA A 544 9.13 15.19 25.80
CA ALA A 544 8.96 16.64 25.89
C ALA A 544 9.94 17.40 24.99
N ILE A 545 11.22 17.01 24.96
CA ILE A 545 12.24 17.63 24.10
C ILE A 545 12.08 17.21 22.65
N ASN A 546 11.84 15.93 22.42
CA ASN A 546 11.64 15.38 21.10
C ASN A 546 10.29 15.79 20.48
N ARG A 547 9.35 16.32 21.28
CA ARG A 547 8.01 16.70 20.83
C ARG A 547 7.30 15.51 20.18
N TRP A 548 7.42 14.33 20.78
CA TRP A 548 6.64 13.14 20.41
C TRP A 548 5.27 13.27 21.10
N ARG A 549 4.20 13.38 20.31
CA ARG A 549 2.85 13.79 20.77
C ARG A 549 2.30 12.87 21.87
N LYS A 550 1.58 13.47 22.83
CA LYS A 550 0.17 13.12 23.07
C LYS A 550 -0.71 14.24 22.53
N LYS A 551 -1.62 13.89 21.62
CA LYS A 551 -2.58 14.78 20.91
C LYS A 551 -3.55 15.48 21.90
N GLU A 552 -3.62 15.00 23.15
CA GLU A 552 -4.65 15.38 24.13
C GLU A 552 -4.26 16.55 25.04
N SER A 553 -2.96 16.85 25.22
CA SER A 553 -2.53 17.90 26.15
C SER A 553 -2.64 19.33 25.59
N ALA A 554 -2.93 19.47 24.30
CA ALA A 554 -2.93 20.76 23.60
C ALA A 554 -4.30 21.45 23.56
N ARG A 555 -5.33 20.94 24.27
CA ARG A 555 -6.66 21.57 24.35
C ARG A 555 -6.72 22.89 25.15
N GLY A 556 -5.58 23.53 25.41
CA GLY A 556 -5.54 24.80 26.14
C GLY A 556 -4.26 25.63 26.02
N LEU A 557 -3.33 25.31 25.11
CA LEU A 557 -2.11 26.12 24.94
C LEU A 557 -2.41 27.37 24.11
N LEU A 558 -2.28 28.53 24.76
CA LEU A 558 -2.57 29.86 24.22
C LEU A 558 -1.95 30.09 22.82
N PRO A 559 -2.69 30.69 21.87
CA PRO A 559 -2.18 30.97 20.54
C PRO A 559 -1.09 32.05 20.55
N ASN A 560 -0.02 31.83 19.78
CA ASN A 560 0.99 32.80 19.34
C ASN A 560 1.70 33.62 20.45
N LEU A 561 2.27 32.93 21.44
CA LEU A 561 3.18 33.57 22.39
C LEU A 561 4.40 34.17 21.68
N CYS A 562 4.80 35.36 22.10
CA CYS A 562 6.08 35.92 21.67
C CYS A 562 7.25 35.12 22.28
N MET A 563 8.46 35.28 21.75
CA MET A 563 9.65 34.59 22.23
C MET A 563 9.84 34.74 23.76
N ARG A 564 9.66 35.95 24.29
CA ARG A 564 9.79 36.22 25.73
C ARG A 564 8.77 35.45 26.56
N GLN A 565 7.50 35.43 26.14
CA GLN A 565 6.44 34.68 26.82
C GLN A 565 6.68 33.16 26.77
N THR A 566 7.18 32.67 25.63
CA THR A 566 7.54 31.25 25.45
C THR A 566 8.67 30.85 26.40
N TYR A 567 9.69 31.70 26.53
CA TYR A 567 10.77 31.48 27.49
C TYR A 567 10.26 31.54 28.93
N THR A 568 9.44 32.52 29.31
CA THR A 568 8.87 32.60 30.66
C THR A 568 8.14 31.32 31.05
N GLN A 569 7.35 30.74 30.15
CA GLN A 569 6.70 29.44 30.38
C GLN A 569 7.68 28.28 30.44
N THR A 570 8.77 28.35 29.67
CA THR A 570 9.80 27.30 29.66
C THR A 570 10.69 27.39 30.90
N ARG A 571 10.83 28.56 31.53
CA ARG A 571 11.77 28.82 32.62
C ARG A 571 11.58 27.87 33.80
N ASP A 572 10.34 27.57 34.16
CA ASP A 572 10.00 26.69 35.28
C ASP A 572 10.37 25.22 35.01
N ILE A 573 10.58 24.84 33.75
CA ILE A 573 10.95 23.49 33.32
C ILE A 573 12.37 23.41 32.72
N VAL A 574 13.16 24.50 32.78
CA VAL A 574 14.53 24.53 32.23
C VAL A 574 15.39 23.47 32.89
N ALA A 575 15.37 23.37 34.23
CA ALA A 575 16.15 22.39 34.97
C ALA A 575 15.81 20.95 34.56
N GLU A 576 14.53 20.66 34.28
CA GLU A 576 14.10 19.34 33.81
C GLU A 576 14.57 19.08 32.37
N ARG A 577 14.47 20.08 31.48
CA ARG A 577 14.94 19.96 30.08
C ARG A 577 16.45 19.84 29.97
N LEU A 578 17.20 20.49 30.85
CA LEU A 578 18.67 20.40 30.88
C LEU A 578 19.16 19.00 31.21
N LYS A 579 18.38 18.17 31.93
CA LYS A 579 18.74 16.76 32.19
C LYS A 579 19.00 15.98 30.90
N TYR A 580 18.33 16.33 29.80
CA TYR A 580 18.54 15.67 28.52
C TYR A 580 19.91 15.97 27.93
N SER A 581 20.25 17.25 27.74
CA SER A 581 21.55 17.62 27.17
C SER A 581 22.71 17.32 28.11
N LYS A 582 22.51 17.38 29.44
CA LYS A 582 23.48 16.93 30.44
C LYS A 582 23.79 15.44 30.36
N ALA A 583 22.79 14.62 30.02
CA ALA A 583 22.93 13.17 30.01
C ALA A 583 23.64 12.63 28.75
N LEU A 584 23.82 13.46 27.73
CA LEU A 584 24.67 13.15 26.57
C LEU A 584 26.11 13.01 27.06
#